data_AF-A0A1I7NPQ3-F1
#
_entry.id   AF-A0A1I7NPQ3-F1
#
_cell.length_a   1.000
_cell.length_b   1.000
_cell.length_c   1.000
_cell.angle_alpha   90.00
_cell.angle_beta   90.00
_cell.angle_gamma   90.00
#
_symmetry.space_group_name_H-M   'P 1'
#
loop_
_entity.id
_entity.type
_entity.pdbx_description
1 polymer ?
#
loop_
_entity_poly.entity_id
_entity_poly.type
_entity_poly.pdbx_seq_one_letter_code
_entity_poly.pdbx_strand_id
1 'polypeptide(L)' 'MTQVPPTMREPMADHNRRLSLGLDPEDFAREAGITVEELKAYEMATHDLGFDLGVADRVGAALERLEANPPPSQRVRN' A
#
# COMPACT_ATOMS: atom_id res chain seq x y z
N MET A 1 17.58 -0.04 -3.08
CA MET A 1 16.36 -0.86 -3.09
C MET A 1 15.72 -0.66 -4.45
N THR A 2 15.46 -1.74 -5.18
CA THR A 2 14.91 -1.65 -6.54
C THR A 2 13.39 -1.55 -6.41
N GLN A 3 12.84 -0.36 -6.62
CA GLN A 3 11.39 -0.11 -6.56
C GLN A 3 10.70 -1.01 -7.58
N VAL A 4 9.71 -1.79 -7.14
CA VAL A 4 8.91 -2.62 -8.06
C VAL A 4 8.08 -1.68 -8.94
N PRO A 5 8.22 -1.76 -10.28
CA PRO A 5 7.43 -0.93 -11.20
C PRO A 5 5.93 -1.07 -10.94
N PRO A 6 5.14 0.02 -11.03
CA PRO A 6 3.72 0.00 -10.67
C PRO A 6 2.90 -1.00 -11.51
N THR A 7 3.31 -1.28 -12.75
CA THR A 7 2.67 -2.27 -13.62
C THR A 7 2.89 -3.72 -13.21
N MET A 8 3.89 -4.00 -12.35
CA MET A 8 4.19 -5.33 -11.82
C MET A 8 3.76 -5.47 -10.35
N ARG A 9 3.00 -4.49 -9.83
CA ARG A 9 2.44 -4.57 -8.49
C ARG A 9 1.27 -5.55 -8.44
N GLU A 10 1.15 -6.21 -7.30
CA GLU A 10 0.08 -7.14 -7.01
C GLU A 10 -0.75 -6.56 -5.85
N PRO A 11 -1.95 -6.00 -6.13
CA PRO A 11 -2.73 -5.30 -5.11
C PRO A 11 -3.03 -6.15 -3.87
N MET A 12 -3.30 -7.45 -4.04
CA MET A 12 -3.51 -8.38 -2.94
C MET A 12 -2.23 -8.61 -2.10
N ALA A 13 -1.06 -8.63 -2.72
CA ALA A 13 0.20 -8.74 -2.00
C ALA A 13 0.49 -7.47 -1.20
N ASP A 14 0.29 -6.30 -1.80
CA ASP A 14 0.45 -5.00 -1.13
C ASP A 14 -0.56 -4.82 0.02
N HIS A 15 -1.81 -5.29 -0.14
CA HIS A 15 -2.81 -5.35 0.95
C HIS A 15 -2.29 -6.15 2.15
N ASN A 16 -1.72 -7.34 1.91
CA ASN A 16 -1.16 -8.18 2.98
C ASN A 16 0.05 -7.53 3.67
N ARG A 17 0.89 -6.80 2.92
CA ARG A 17 2.00 -6.03 3.48
C ARG A 17 1.48 -4.92 4.41
N ARG A 18 0.45 -4.18 3.99
CA ARG A 18 -0.19 -3.18 4.86
C ARG A 18 -0.76 -3.81 6.14
N LEU A 19 -1.47 -4.94 6.03
CA LEU A 19 -1.98 -5.66 7.20
C LEU A 19 -0.84 -6.09 8.15
N SER A 20 0.30 -6.50 7.61
CA SER A 20 1.48 -6.89 8.39
C SER A 20 2.12 -5.72 9.15
N LEU A 21 1.98 -4.48 8.63
CA LEU A 21 2.36 -3.25 9.33
C LEU A 21 1.36 -2.87 10.45
N GLY A 22 0.20 -3.54 10.54
CA GLY A 22 -0.83 -3.22 11.52
C GLY A 22 -1.42 -1.82 11.36
N LEU A 23 -1.39 -1.27 10.14
CA LEU A 23 -1.95 0.04 9.80
C LEU A 23 -3.38 -0.10 9.27
N ASP A 24 -4.28 0.65 9.90
CA ASP A 24 -5.65 0.80 9.44
C ASP A 24 -5.67 1.54 8.07
N PRO A 25 -6.66 1.30 7.19
CA PRO A 25 -6.67 1.83 5.83
C PRO A 25 -6.54 3.37 5.75
N GLU A 26 -7.16 4.09 6.68
CA GLU A 26 -7.10 5.56 6.72
C GLU A 26 -5.69 6.08 7.05
N ASP A 27 -5.02 5.48 8.04
CA ASP A 27 -3.67 5.85 8.42
C ASP A 27 -2.68 5.57 7.29
N PHE A 28 -2.82 4.41 6.64
CA PHE A 28 -1.97 4.06 5.50
C PHE A 28 -2.22 4.97 4.29
N ALA A 29 -3.48 5.25 3.94
CA ALA A 29 -3.82 6.14 2.83
C ALA A 29 -3.22 7.55 3.05
N ARG A 30 -3.28 8.07 4.28
CA ARG A 30 -2.63 9.33 4.66
C ARG A 30 -1.12 9.28 4.45
N GLU A 31 -0.45 8.20 4.89
CA GLU A 31 0.99 8.01 4.68
C GLU A 31 1.38 7.87 3.20
N ALA A 32 0.50 7.30 2.38
CA ALA A 32 0.69 7.14 0.94
C ALA A 32 0.28 8.38 0.12
N GLY A 33 -0.34 9.39 0.73
CA GLY A 33 -0.81 10.58 0.03
C GLY A 33 -1.92 10.28 -0.98
N ILE A 34 -2.81 9.36 -0.63
CA ILE A 34 -4.01 8.99 -1.40
C ILE A 34 -5.24 9.02 -0.49
N THR A 35 -6.43 8.97 -1.09
CA THR A 35 -7.69 8.78 -0.38
C THR A 35 -7.89 7.32 0.02
N VAL A 36 -8.72 7.09 1.04
CA VAL A 36 -9.05 5.72 1.46
C VAL A 36 -9.89 4.99 0.41
N GLU A 37 -10.66 5.72 -0.39
CA GLU A 37 -11.41 5.19 -1.54
C GLU A 37 -10.48 4.71 -2.65
N GLU A 38 -9.43 5.48 -2.99
CA GLU A 38 -8.41 5.07 -3.95
C GLU A 38 -7.67 3.82 -3.46
N LEU A 39 -7.32 3.76 -2.17
CA LEU A 39 -6.70 2.58 -1.58
C LEU A 39 -7.61 1.36 -1.68
N LYS A 40 -8.89 1.49 -1.31
CA LYS A 40 -9.85 0.37 -1.40
C LYS A 40 -10.06 -0.09 -2.85
N ALA A 41 -10.18 0.85 -3.79
CA ALA A 41 -10.31 0.53 -5.21
C ALA A 41 -9.08 -0.22 -5.72
N TYR A 42 -7.88 0.20 -5.32
CA TYR A 42 -6.64 -0.51 -5.61
C TYR A 42 -6.63 -1.91 -4.99
N GLU A 43 -6.88 -2.06 -3.69
CA GLU A 43 -6.82 -3.34 -2.99
C GLU A 43 -7.89 -4.34 -3.47
N MET A 44 -9.02 -3.85 -3.99
CA MET A 44 -10.08 -4.67 -4.60
C MET A 44 -9.88 -4.91 -6.10
N ALA A 45 -8.84 -4.34 -6.72
CA ALA A 45 -8.59 -4.50 -8.14
C ALA A 45 -8.34 -5.97 -8.48
N THR A 46 -9.17 -6.49 -9.38
CA THR A 46 -8.99 -7.81 -9.98
C THR A 46 -8.26 -7.68 -11.31
N HIS A 47 -7.81 -8.82 -11.86
CA HIS A 47 -7.17 -8.87 -13.18
C HIS A 47 -8.01 -8.19 -14.29
N ASP A 48 -9.35 -8.20 -14.15
CA ASP A 48 -10.28 -7.67 -15.16
C ASP A 48 -10.55 -6.16 -15.01
N LEU A 49 -10.51 -5.63 -13.77
CA LEU A 49 -10.80 -4.22 -13.48
C LEU A 49 -9.58 -3.33 -13.67
N GLY A 50 -8.37 -3.90 -13.57
CA GLY A 50 -7.13 -3.13 -13.56
C GLY A 50 -7.06 -2.17 -12.37
N PHE A 51 -5.99 -1.40 -12.28
CA PHE A 51 -5.82 -0.41 -11.23
C PHE A 51 -5.08 0.83 -11.74
N ASP A 52 -5.26 1.95 -11.04
CA ASP A 52 -4.56 3.19 -11.33
C ASP A 52 -3.06 3.06 -10.99
N LEU A 53 -2.20 3.26 -11.99
CA LEU A 53 -0.75 3.11 -11.84
C LEU A 53 -0.13 4.17 -10.92
N GLY A 54 -0.73 5.36 -10.82
CA GLY A 54 -0.31 6.40 -9.90
C GLY A 54 -0.62 6.02 -8.45
N VAL A 55 -1.78 5.39 -8.21
CA VAL A 55 -2.12 4.83 -6.89
C VAL A 55 -1.17 3.68 -6.54
N ALA A 56 -0.92 2.76 -7.48
CA ALA A 56 0.00 1.64 -7.27
C ALA A 56 1.43 2.09 -6.91
N ASP A 57 1.93 3.13 -7.57
CA ASP A 57 3.26 3.69 -7.30
C ASP A 57 3.33 4.28 -5.88
N ARG A 58 2.32 5.06 -5.49
CA ARG A 58 2.24 5.66 -4.14
C ARG A 58 2.10 4.62 -3.04
N VAL A 59 1.23 3.63 -3.22
CA VAL A 59 1.07 2.51 -2.29
C VAL A 59 2.39 1.77 -2.14
N GLY A 60 3.04 1.46 -3.26
CA GLY A 60 4.30 0.74 -3.27
C GLY A 60 5.43 1.48 -2.56
N ALA A 61 5.59 2.77 -2.86
CA ALA A 61 6.58 3.63 -2.20
C ALA A 61 6.30 3.79 -0.70
N ALA A 62 5.03 3.90 -0.31
CA ALA A 62 4.64 3.96 1.10
C ALA A 62 4.97 2.66 1.84
N LEU A 63 4.66 1.49 1.27
CA LEU A 63 5.02 0.20 1.87
C LEU A 63 6.52 0.06 2.06
N GLU A 64 7.32 0.34 1.02
CA GLU A 64 8.78 0.26 1.11
C GLU A 64 9.33 1.20 2.18
N ARG A 65 8.80 2.43 2.27
CA ARG A 65 9.19 3.41 3.29
C ARG A 65 8.84 2.97 4.70
N LEU A 66 7.61 2.48 4.91
CA LEU A 66 7.08 2.12 6.24
C LEU A 66 7.64 0.78 6.74
N GLU A 67 7.96 -0.16 5.84
CA GLU A 67 8.66 -1.40 6.21
C GLU A 67 10.12 -1.14 6.58
N ALA A 68 10.79 -0.22 5.88
CA ALA A 68 12.16 0.16 6.21
C ALA A 68 12.23 1.02 7.48
N ASN A 69 11.24 1.90 7.70
CA ASN A 69 11.15 2.79 8.85
C ASN A 69 9.72 2.78 9.43
N PRO A 70 9.40 1.79 10.28
CA PRO A 70 8.10 1.66 10.93
C PRO A 70 7.64 2.95 11.61
N PRO A 71 6.42 3.45 11.34
CA PRO A 71 5.90 4.62 12.02
C PRO A 71 5.58 4.28 13.49
N PRO A 72 5.59 5.26 14.42
CA PRO A 72 5.23 5.03 15.81
C PRO A 72 3.80 4.50 16.02
N SER A 73 2.91 4.70 15.04
CA SER A 73 1.54 4.22 15.02
C SER A 73 1.40 2.71 14.71
N GLN A 74 2.49 2.03 14.32
CA GLN A 74 2.48 0.60 14.06
C GLN A 74 2.20 -0.20 15.34
N ARG A 75 1.10 -0.95 15.34
CA ARG A 75 0.63 -1.74 16.49
C ARG A 75 1.30 -3.10 16.62
N VAL A 76 1.90 -3.62 15.54
CA VAL A 76 2.63 -4.89 15.56
C VAL A 76 4.11 -4.63 15.81
N ARG A 77 4.57 -4.92 17.03
CA ARG A 77 5.98 -5.02 17.41
C ARG A 77 6.37 -6.51 17.39
N ASN A 78 7.37 -6.87 16.59
CA ASN A 78 8.07 -8.15 16.78
C ASN A 78 8.85 -8.13 18.10
#